data_AF-A0A1H1WY33-F1
#
_entry.id   AF-A0A1H1WY33-F1
#
_cell.length_a   1.000
_cell.length_b   1.000
_cell.length_c   1.000
_cell.angle_alpha   90.00
_cell.angle_beta   90.00
_cell.angle_gamma   90.00
#
_symmetry.space_group_name_H-M   'P 1'
#
loop_
_entity.id
_entity.type
_entity.pdbx_description
1 polymer ?
#
loop_
_entity_poly.entity_id
_entity_poly.type
_entity_poly.pdbx_seq_one_letter_code
_entity_poly.pdbx_strand_id
1 'polypeptide(L)'
;MEANCCEAIQARHVLACGLAGAGFSYGNAVIYEHDSVVDLSKRPKLSLDDMWDALPFEAVVVARQHARSLTTPRNDPTRDWYGVDLFAPDAAQRSASSRWWELGAERQAVVQRLTRDGPIPLLVSVGGCIVRGYSIAGIDYQLSAENGRSETAFALAEGRPDWAEKVENKWMRTPRGSALLVLIRSKSR
;
A
#
# COMPACT_ATOMS: atom_id res chain seq x y z
N MET A 1 29.12 5.46 -12.45
CA MET A 1 28.14 6.37 -11.80
C MET A 1 26.76 5.92 -12.24
N GLU A 2 26.36 4.71 -11.83
CA GLU A 2 25.04 4.13 -12.15
C GLU A 2 24.09 4.44 -11.00
N ALA A 3 23.60 5.68 -10.93
CA ALA A 3 22.42 5.97 -10.14
C ALA A 3 21.21 5.30 -10.83
N ASN A 4 21.04 4.02 -10.50
CA ASN A 4 19.79 3.29 -10.30
C ASN A 4 18.57 3.72 -11.15
N CYS A 5 18.42 3.13 -12.34
CA CYS A 5 17.14 3.13 -13.07
C CYS A 5 15.95 2.72 -12.16
N CYS A 6 16.19 1.83 -11.19
CA CYS A 6 15.22 1.44 -10.17
C CYS A 6 14.77 2.59 -9.25
N GLU A 7 15.66 3.50 -8.86
CA GLU A 7 15.34 4.63 -7.97
C GLU A 7 14.54 5.70 -8.71
N ALA A 8 14.88 5.97 -9.96
CA ALA A 8 14.12 6.90 -10.81
C ALA A 8 12.68 6.44 -11.05
N ILE A 9 12.46 5.13 -11.28
CA ILE A 9 11.12 4.55 -11.43
C ILE A 9 10.33 4.63 -10.11
N GLN A 10 10.98 4.34 -8.97
CA GLN A 10 10.35 4.47 -7.66
C GLN A 10 9.91 5.90 -7.38
N ALA A 11 10.79 6.89 -7.62
CA ALA A 11 10.46 8.30 -7.44
C ALA A 11 9.26 8.72 -8.30
N ARG A 12 9.21 8.31 -9.57
CA ARG A 12 8.06 8.60 -10.45
C ARG A 12 6.75 8.05 -9.91
N HIS A 13 6.74 6.81 -9.41
CA HIS A 13 5.51 6.23 -8.85
C HIS A 13 5.05 6.97 -7.59
N VAL A 14 5.99 7.35 -6.72
CA VAL A 14 5.71 8.10 -5.49
C VAL A 14 5.15 9.49 -5.81
N LEU A 15 5.69 10.18 -6.80
CA LEU A 15 5.18 11.48 -7.24
C LEU A 15 3.82 11.35 -7.92
N ALA A 16 3.62 10.32 -8.73
CA ALA A 16 2.37 10.08 -9.46
C ALA A 16 1.20 9.72 -8.54
N CYS A 17 1.42 9.21 -7.32
CA CYS A 17 0.33 9.01 -6.37
C CYS A 17 -0.06 10.27 -5.59
N GLY A 18 0.62 11.41 -5.80
CA GLY A 18 0.28 12.71 -5.20
C GLY A 18 0.98 13.01 -3.88
N LEU A 19 2.01 12.25 -3.48
CA LEU A 19 2.70 12.43 -2.18
C LEU A 19 3.41 13.80 -2.04
N ALA A 20 3.73 14.45 -3.15
CA ALA A 20 4.32 15.79 -3.21
C ALA A 20 3.29 16.85 -3.67
N GLY A 21 1.99 16.60 -3.47
CA GLY A 21 0.92 17.47 -3.94
C GLY A 21 0.53 17.23 -5.39
N ALA A 22 -0.37 18.09 -5.90
CA ALA A 22 -0.91 17.97 -7.24
C ALA A 22 0.15 18.43 -8.25
N GLY A 23 0.53 17.55 -9.17
CA GLY A 23 1.43 17.92 -10.27
C GLY A 23 0.73 18.85 -11.26
N PHE A 24 1.50 19.75 -11.86
CA PHE A 24 1.06 20.58 -12.98
C PHE A 24 1.59 20.03 -14.30
N SER A 25 0.72 19.73 -15.25
CA SER A 25 1.11 19.25 -16.58
C SER A 25 1.58 20.41 -17.46
N TYR A 26 2.78 20.30 -18.01
CA TYR A 26 3.34 21.24 -18.98
C TYR A 26 3.98 20.48 -20.15
N GLY A 27 3.33 20.50 -21.31
CA GLY A 27 3.71 19.65 -22.45
C GLY A 27 3.64 18.17 -22.07
N ASN A 28 4.74 17.44 -22.31
CA ASN A 28 4.86 16.00 -21.97
C ASN A 28 5.46 15.77 -20.57
N ALA A 29 5.60 16.81 -19.75
CA ALA A 29 6.17 16.73 -18.41
C ALA A 29 5.08 17.00 -17.35
N VAL A 30 5.24 16.35 -16.19
CA VAL A 30 4.52 16.70 -14.97
C VAL A 30 5.52 17.39 -14.05
N ILE A 31 5.21 18.62 -13.68
CA ILE A 31 6.03 19.49 -12.84
C ILE A 31 5.47 19.45 -11.41
N TYR A 32 6.36 19.36 -10.43
CA TYR A 32 6.04 19.40 -9.02
C TYR A 32 6.75 20.58 -8.37
N GLU A 33 6.18 21.10 -7.29
CA GLU A 33 6.84 22.13 -6.50
C GLU A 33 8.12 21.57 -5.86
N HIS A 34 9.21 22.33 -6.01
CA HIS A 34 10.53 21.93 -5.54
C HIS A 34 10.53 21.59 -4.05
N ASP A 35 9.95 22.46 -3.21
CA ASP A 35 9.97 22.29 -1.76
C ASP A 35 9.16 21.06 -1.31
N SER A 36 8.03 20.80 -1.97
CA SER A 36 7.23 19.59 -1.76
C SER A 36 8.01 18.30 -2.06
N VAL A 37 8.81 18.28 -3.14
CA VAL A 37 9.68 17.15 -3.48
C VAL A 37 10.83 17.00 -2.49
N VAL A 38 11.44 18.12 -2.08
CA VAL A 38 12.50 18.15 -1.07
C VAL A 38 11.99 17.61 0.26
N ASP A 39 10.81 18.03 0.71
CA ASP A 39 10.23 17.57 1.97
C ASP A 39 9.88 16.09 1.93
N LEU A 40 9.35 15.60 0.81
CA LEU A 40 9.14 14.16 0.58
C LEU A 40 10.45 13.36 0.74
N SER A 41 11.57 13.87 0.21
CA SER A 41 12.88 13.20 0.30
C SER A 41 13.44 13.13 1.73
N LYS A 42 13.02 14.06 2.60
CA LYS A 42 13.44 14.16 4.01
C LYS A 42 12.60 13.31 4.95
N ARG A 43 11.49 12.72 4.49
CA ARG A 43 10.59 11.94 5.35
C ARG A 43 11.33 10.78 6.02
N PRO A 44 10.96 10.41 7.25
CA PRO A 44 11.65 9.36 8.00
C PRO A 44 11.65 8.01 7.26
N LYS A 45 12.75 7.27 7.40
CA LYS A 45 12.83 5.86 7.00
C LYS A 45 12.60 5.00 8.23
N LEU A 46 11.59 4.14 8.19
CA LEU A 46 11.30 3.15 9.22
C LEU A 46 12.18 1.91 9.03
N SER A 47 12.87 1.52 10.08
CA SER A 47 13.35 0.15 10.25
C SER A 47 12.17 -0.79 10.55
N LEU A 48 12.42 -2.10 10.56
CA LEU A 48 11.41 -3.06 10.99
C LEU A 48 11.04 -2.86 12.47
N ASP A 49 12.01 -2.51 13.32
CA ASP A 49 11.77 -2.27 14.75
C ASP A 49 10.92 -1.01 14.96
N ASP A 50 11.22 0.10 14.26
CA ASP A 50 10.41 1.32 14.32
C ASP A 50 8.95 1.06 13.90
N MET A 51 8.75 0.19 12.91
CA MET A 51 7.43 -0.21 12.47
C MET A 51 6.71 -1.04 13.54
N TRP A 52 7.39 -1.96 14.21
CA TRP A 52 6.80 -2.75 15.29
C TRP A 52 6.49 -1.92 16.54
N ASP A 53 7.26 -0.88 16.81
CA ASP A 53 6.97 0.05 17.91
C ASP A 53 5.81 1.00 17.57
N ALA A 54 5.59 1.27 16.29
CA ALA A 54 4.48 2.10 15.83
C ALA A 54 3.14 1.35 15.77
N LEU A 55 3.16 0.03 15.53
CA LEU A 55 1.97 -0.79 15.32
C LEU A 55 1.59 -1.58 16.59
N PRO A 56 0.31 -1.60 17.00
CA PRO A 56 -0.12 -2.35 18.19
C PRO A 56 -0.35 -3.85 17.91
N PHE A 57 0.28 -4.42 16.88
CA PHE A 57 0.00 -5.77 16.39
C PHE A 57 1.28 -6.57 16.17
N GLU A 58 1.15 -7.89 16.37
CA GLU A 58 2.22 -8.87 16.16
C GLU A 58 2.40 -9.26 14.69
N ALA A 59 1.50 -8.83 13.80
CA ALA A 59 1.59 -9.14 12.37
C ALA A 59 1.07 -7.98 11.52
N VAL A 60 1.60 -7.85 10.31
CA VAL A 60 1.19 -6.84 9.33
C VAL A 60 1.29 -7.38 7.91
N VAL A 61 0.33 -7.00 7.07
CA VAL A 61 0.39 -7.19 5.62
C VAL A 61 0.90 -5.91 4.99
N VAL A 62 2.02 -5.99 4.29
CA VAL A 62 2.51 -4.91 3.45
C VAL A 62 2.12 -5.19 2.01
N ALA A 63 1.39 -4.25 1.42
CA ALA A 63 0.91 -4.35 0.07
C ALA A 63 1.53 -3.24 -0.79
N ARG A 64 2.05 -3.61 -1.95
CA ARG A 64 2.67 -2.69 -2.89
C ARG A 64 1.71 -2.46 -4.06
N GLN A 65 1.27 -1.22 -4.22
CA GLN A 65 0.47 -0.82 -5.38
C GLN A 65 1.26 0.11 -6.30
N HIS A 66 0.81 0.18 -7.54
CA HIS A 66 1.23 1.21 -8.48
C HIS A 66 0.43 2.50 -8.22
N ALA A 67 1.01 3.64 -8.62
CA ALA A 67 0.22 4.86 -8.75
C ALA A 67 -0.88 4.69 -9.81
N ARG A 68 -1.93 5.49 -9.70
CA ARG A 68 -2.98 5.58 -10.73
C ARG A 68 -2.35 5.90 -12.08
N SER A 69 -2.88 5.30 -13.15
CA SER A 69 -2.48 5.51 -14.56
C SER A 69 -1.34 4.63 -15.14
N LEU A 70 -0.68 3.76 -14.37
CA LEU A 70 0.53 3.11 -14.91
C LEU A 70 0.34 1.91 -15.85
N THR A 71 -0.80 1.23 -15.84
CA THR A 71 -1.09 0.12 -16.78
C THR A 71 -2.57 -0.15 -16.75
N THR A 72 -3.15 -0.33 -17.94
CA THR A 72 -4.55 -0.67 -18.28
C THR A 72 -5.46 -0.97 -17.08
N PRO A 73 -6.54 -0.19 -16.86
CA PRO A 73 -7.53 -0.56 -15.85
C PRO A 73 -7.95 -2.01 -16.11
N ARG A 74 -8.01 -2.84 -15.07
CA ARG A 74 -8.72 -4.12 -15.21
C ARG A 74 -10.14 -3.74 -15.59
N ASN A 75 -10.72 -4.36 -16.61
CA ASN A 75 -12.10 -4.09 -17.01
C ASN A 75 -13.07 -4.62 -15.92
N ASP A 76 -13.10 -3.95 -14.76
CA ASP A 76 -14.05 -4.18 -13.68
C ASP A 76 -14.98 -2.96 -13.60
N PRO A 77 -16.22 -3.06 -14.09
CA PRO A 77 -17.17 -1.95 -14.07
C PRO A 77 -17.62 -1.58 -12.65
N THR A 78 -17.26 -2.36 -11.62
CA THR A 78 -17.67 -2.13 -10.23
C THR A 78 -16.70 -1.25 -9.44
N ARG A 79 -15.64 -0.71 -10.07
CA ARG A 79 -14.63 0.12 -9.40
C ARG A 79 -14.36 1.44 -10.13
N ASP A 80 -14.24 2.50 -9.33
CA ASP A 80 -13.99 3.87 -9.82
C ASP A 80 -12.49 4.22 -10.00
N TRP A 81 -11.56 3.45 -9.40
CA TRP A 81 -10.12 3.77 -9.34
C TRP A 81 -9.22 2.58 -9.70
N TYR A 82 -7.94 2.78 -10.03
CA TYR A 82 -6.96 1.68 -10.16
C TYR A 82 -5.62 2.15 -9.61
N GLY A 83 -5.02 1.38 -8.69
CA GLY A 83 -3.84 1.80 -7.94
C GLY A 83 -4.13 2.80 -6.81
N VAL A 84 -3.10 3.55 -6.42
CA VAL A 84 -3.15 4.59 -5.39
C VAL A 84 -3.17 5.98 -6.01
N ASP A 85 -4.11 6.80 -5.56
CA ASP A 85 -4.15 8.25 -5.81
C ASP A 85 -4.61 8.97 -4.53
N LEU A 86 -3.78 9.87 -4.00
CA LEU A 86 -4.09 10.61 -2.78
C LEU A 86 -5.22 11.64 -2.95
N PHE A 87 -5.55 12.03 -4.19
CA PHE A 87 -6.66 12.92 -4.51
C PHE A 87 -7.99 12.18 -4.71
N ALA A 88 -7.97 10.84 -4.71
CA ALA A 88 -9.19 10.04 -4.77
C ALA A 88 -10.04 10.23 -3.52
N PRO A 89 -11.39 10.19 -3.64
CA PRO A 89 -12.27 10.05 -2.48
C PRO A 89 -11.87 8.83 -1.64
N ASP A 90 -11.85 8.96 -0.31
CA ASP A 90 -11.34 7.92 0.59
C ASP A 90 -12.06 6.57 0.41
N ALA A 91 -13.39 6.58 0.31
CA ALA A 91 -14.18 5.37 0.08
C ALA A 91 -13.75 4.62 -1.20
N ALA A 92 -13.38 5.37 -2.24
CA ALA A 92 -12.98 4.83 -3.52
C ALA A 92 -11.55 4.26 -3.46
N GLN A 93 -10.61 4.96 -2.78
CA GLN A 93 -9.26 4.45 -2.51
C GLN A 93 -9.26 3.23 -1.57
N ARG A 94 -10.21 3.19 -0.64
CA ARG A 94 -10.41 2.06 0.27
C ARG A 94 -10.93 0.83 -0.46
N SER A 95 -11.99 0.97 -1.27
CA SER A 95 -12.49 -0.09 -2.17
C SER A 95 -11.39 -0.60 -3.10
N ALA A 96 -10.58 0.33 -3.60
CA ALA A 96 -9.41 0.03 -4.41
C ALA A 96 -8.34 -0.80 -3.71
N SER A 97 -8.10 -0.53 -2.42
CA SER A 97 -7.07 -1.18 -1.63
C SER A 97 -7.54 -2.53 -1.06
N SER A 98 -8.82 -2.87 -1.16
CA SER A 98 -9.36 -4.12 -0.64
C SER A 98 -9.34 -5.27 -1.64
N ARG A 99 -8.94 -5.06 -2.90
CA ARG A 99 -9.15 -6.03 -4.00
C ARG A 99 -7.87 -6.39 -4.78
N TRP A 100 -7.91 -7.52 -5.48
CA TRP A 100 -6.89 -8.03 -6.43
C TRP A 100 -5.52 -8.28 -5.85
N TRP A 101 -5.48 -8.89 -4.67
CA TRP A 101 -4.25 -9.23 -4.00
C TRP A 101 -3.86 -10.67 -4.31
N GLU A 102 -2.81 -10.85 -5.11
CA GLU A 102 -2.28 -12.18 -5.39
C GLU A 102 -1.60 -12.76 -4.13
N LEU A 103 -2.37 -13.55 -3.40
CA LEU A 103 -1.94 -14.19 -2.17
C LEU A 103 -1.95 -15.70 -2.41
N GLY A 104 -0.77 -16.33 -2.36
CA GLY A 104 -0.69 -17.79 -2.40
C GLY A 104 -1.42 -18.42 -1.20
N ALA A 105 -1.91 -19.65 -1.36
CA ALA A 105 -2.74 -20.35 -0.38
C ALA A 105 -2.16 -20.34 1.06
N GLU A 106 -0.83 -20.46 1.19
CA GLU A 106 -0.15 -20.40 2.48
C GLU A 106 -0.33 -19.03 3.16
N ARG A 107 -0.03 -17.93 2.45
CA ARG A 107 -0.19 -16.57 2.99
C ARG A 107 -1.65 -16.25 3.26
N GLN A 108 -2.56 -16.78 2.44
CA GLN A 108 -4.00 -16.66 2.65
C GLN A 108 -4.43 -17.34 3.96
N ALA A 109 -3.94 -18.55 4.23
CA ALA A 109 -4.19 -19.25 5.48
C ALA A 109 -3.61 -18.51 6.70
N VAL A 110 -2.43 -17.88 6.55
CA VAL A 110 -1.83 -17.04 7.60
C VAL A 110 -2.71 -15.83 7.90
N VAL A 111 -3.11 -15.05 6.89
CA VAL A 111 -4.02 -13.90 7.08
C VAL A 111 -5.31 -14.36 7.75
N GLN A 112 -5.94 -15.41 7.23
CA GLN A 112 -7.17 -15.95 7.78
C GLN A 112 -7.03 -16.34 9.26
N ARG A 113 -5.93 -17.01 9.62
CA ARG A 113 -5.65 -17.41 11.00
C ARG A 113 -5.52 -16.19 11.90
N LEU A 114 -4.70 -15.22 11.51
CA LEU A 114 -4.43 -14.02 12.30
C LEU A 114 -5.70 -13.18 12.49
N THR A 115 -6.55 -13.08 11.46
CA THR A 115 -7.79 -12.30 11.54
C THR A 115 -8.87 -12.90 12.45
N ARG A 116 -8.71 -14.16 12.92
CA ARG A 116 -9.62 -14.76 13.91
C ARG A 116 -9.50 -14.12 15.29
N ASP A 117 -8.31 -13.64 15.63
CA ASP A 117 -8.00 -13.05 16.93
C ASP A 117 -8.26 -11.53 16.95
N GLY A 118 -8.54 -10.94 15.79
CA GLY A 118 -8.81 -9.52 15.60
C GLY A 118 -8.30 -9.00 14.27
N PRO A 119 -8.63 -7.76 13.89
CA PRO A 119 -8.14 -7.19 12.65
C PRO A 119 -6.61 -7.03 12.67
N ILE A 120 -5.96 -7.13 11.50
CA ILE A 120 -4.52 -6.91 11.35
C ILE A 120 -4.21 -5.73 10.42
N PRO A 121 -3.10 -4.99 10.62
CA PRO A 121 -2.70 -3.91 9.73
C PRO A 121 -2.46 -4.35 8.28
N LEU A 122 -2.97 -3.54 7.36
CA LEU A 122 -2.62 -3.46 5.95
C LEU A 122 -1.92 -2.14 5.68
N LEU A 123 -0.62 -2.20 5.34
CA LEU A 123 0.15 -1.05 4.91
C LEU A 123 0.21 -1.02 3.39
N VAL A 124 -0.41 -0.01 2.77
CA VAL A 124 -0.30 0.20 1.33
C VAL A 124 0.92 1.08 1.06
N SER A 125 1.78 0.63 0.16
CA SER A 125 3.01 1.31 -0.21
C SER A 125 3.14 1.53 -1.72
N VAL A 126 3.78 2.63 -2.10
CA VAL A 126 4.14 2.97 -3.48
C VAL A 126 5.61 3.34 -3.49
N GLY A 127 6.41 2.65 -4.31
CA GLY A 127 7.86 2.91 -4.40
C GLY A 127 8.63 2.81 -3.08
N GLY A 128 8.08 2.14 -2.06
CA GLY A 128 8.66 2.04 -0.71
C GLY A 128 8.17 3.11 0.27
N CYS A 129 7.40 4.12 -0.16
CA CYS A 129 6.71 5.04 0.74
C CYS A 129 5.36 4.45 1.17
N ILE A 130 5.06 4.46 2.47
CA ILE A 130 3.75 4.08 3.00
C ILE A 130 2.78 5.23 2.74
N VAL A 131 1.71 4.95 2.02
CA VAL A 131 0.72 5.94 1.54
C VAL A 131 -0.60 5.89 2.30
N ARG A 132 -1.02 4.70 2.73
CA ARG A 132 -2.29 4.44 3.41
C ARG A 132 -2.15 3.27 4.38
N GLY A 133 -2.87 3.33 5.51
CA GLY A 133 -3.08 2.22 6.42
C GLY A 133 -4.55 1.83 6.55
N TYR A 134 -4.84 0.53 6.51
CA TYR A 134 -6.17 -0.03 6.77
C TYR A 134 -6.08 -1.22 7.74
N SER A 135 -7.19 -1.61 8.31
CA SER A 135 -7.30 -2.81 9.13
C SER A 135 -8.01 -3.91 8.35
N ILE A 136 -7.37 -5.07 8.16
CA ILE A 136 -7.97 -6.27 7.56
C ILE A 136 -8.77 -6.98 8.64
N ALA A 137 -10.09 -7.04 8.50
CA ALA A 137 -10.97 -7.84 9.35
C ALA A 137 -11.05 -9.31 8.91
N GLY A 138 -10.69 -9.60 7.66
CA GLY A 138 -10.70 -10.96 7.12
C GLY A 138 -10.52 -10.98 5.61
N ILE A 139 -10.87 -12.13 5.02
CA ILE A 139 -10.92 -12.32 3.56
C ILE A 139 -12.37 -12.22 3.12
N ASP A 140 -12.61 -11.42 2.08
CA ASP A 140 -13.90 -11.38 1.40
C ASP A 140 -13.93 -12.50 0.35
N TYR A 141 -14.43 -13.67 0.76
CA TYR A 141 -14.46 -14.86 -0.10
C TYR A 141 -15.42 -14.75 -1.27
N GLN A 142 -16.50 -13.98 -1.11
CA GLN A 142 -17.46 -13.76 -2.19
C GLN A 142 -16.78 -12.96 -3.30
N LEU A 143 -16.21 -11.80 -2.94
CA LEU A 143 -15.52 -10.94 -3.89
C LEU A 143 -14.24 -11.58 -4.44
N SER A 144 -13.54 -12.40 -3.65
CA SER A 144 -12.39 -13.18 -4.12
C SER A 144 -12.80 -14.19 -5.21
N ALA A 145 -13.95 -14.85 -5.05
CA ALA A 145 -14.46 -15.78 -6.07
C ALA A 145 -14.82 -15.06 -7.38
N GLU A 146 -15.33 -13.84 -7.30
CA GLU A 146 -15.67 -12.98 -8.43
C GLU A 146 -14.43 -12.45 -9.18
N ASN A 147 -13.34 -12.14 -8.46
CA ASN A 147 -12.08 -11.63 -9.05
C ASN A 147 -11.23 -12.69 -9.77
N GLY A 148 -11.56 -13.98 -9.63
CA GLY A 148 -10.79 -15.10 -10.15
C GLY A 148 -9.98 -15.81 -9.06
N ARG A 149 -9.78 -17.12 -9.22
CA ARG A 149 -9.28 -18.03 -8.16
C ARG A 149 -7.89 -17.69 -7.61
N SER A 150 -7.10 -16.85 -8.28
CA SER A 150 -5.74 -16.47 -7.86
C SER A 150 -5.68 -15.21 -7.01
N GLU A 151 -6.80 -14.51 -6.82
CA GLU A 151 -6.81 -13.17 -6.23
C GLU A 151 -7.68 -13.10 -4.98
N THR A 152 -7.10 -12.51 -3.95
CA THR A 152 -7.73 -12.32 -2.65
C THR A 152 -8.28 -10.91 -2.56
N ALA A 153 -9.53 -10.80 -2.12
CA ALA A 153 -10.10 -9.58 -1.62
C ALA A 153 -10.07 -9.60 -0.08
N PHE A 154 -9.71 -8.48 0.53
CA PHE A 154 -9.72 -8.28 1.98
C PHE A 154 -11.01 -7.60 2.40
N ALA A 155 -11.63 -8.11 3.46
CA ALA A 155 -12.65 -7.36 4.19
C ALA A 155 -11.92 -6.36 5.09
N LEU A 156 -12.14 -5.06 4.90
CA LEU A 156 -11.48 -4.01 5.70
C LEU A 156 -12.41 -3.53 6.82
N ALA A 157 -11.91 -3.47 8.06
CA ALA A 157 -12.65 -2.96 9.23
C ALA A 157 -12.93 -1.46 9.10
N GLU A 158 -14.16 -1.03 9.39
CA GLU A 158 -14.64 0.34 9.16
C GLU A 158 -13.77 1.44 9.79
N GLY A 159 -13.78 2.61 9.15
CA GLY A 159 -13.03 3.77 9.61
C GLY A 159 -11.53 3.73 9.28
N ARG A 160 -10.84 4.80 9.69
CA ARG A 160 -9.39 4.93 9.60
C ARG A 160 -8.77 4.51 10.94
N PRO A 161 -7.78 3.61 10.95
CA PRO A 161 -7.19 3.17 12.21
C PRO A 161 -6.19 4.20 12.76
N ASP A 162 -6.19 4.42 14.08
CA ASP A 162 -5.35 5.41 14.76
C ASP A 162 -3.85 5.20 14.56
N TRP A 163 -3.41 3.94 14.40
CA TRP A 163 -2.01 3.62 14.17
C TRP A 163 -1.51 4.05 12.79
N ALA A 164 -2.40 4.29 11.81
CA ALA A 164 -2.00 4.63 10.45
C ALA A 164 -1.15 5.91 10.41
N GLU A 165 -1.51 6.91 11.22
CA GLU A 165 -0.80 8.19 11.28
C GLU A 165 0.65 8.05 11.74
N LYS A 166 0.96 7.00 12.51
CA LYS A 166 2.31 6.72 12.99
C LYS A 166 3.22 6.17 11.91
N VAL A 167 2.68 5.67 10.79
CA VAL A 167 3.46 4.99 9.74
C VAL A 167 3.27 5.58 8.35
N GLU A 168 2.15 6.25 8.08
CA GLU A 168 1.90 6.97 6.84
C GLU A 168 2.93 8.09 6.62
N ASN A 169 3.20 8.40 5.35
CA ASN A 169 4.21 9.38 4.95
C ASN A 169 5.62 9.04 5.48
N LYS A 170 5.93 7.77 5.68
CA LYS A 170 7.27 7.30 5.99
C LYS A 170 7.74 6.31 4.94
N TRP A 171 9.04 6.25 4.75
CA TRP A 171 9.69 5.30 3.87
C TRP A 171 9.90 3.99 4.62
N MET A 172 9.66 2.87 3.97
CA MET A 172 9.96 1.55 4.49
C MET A 172 10.80 0.80 3.47
N ARG A 173 11.87 0.17 3.94
CA ARG A 173 12.70 -0.66 3.08
C ARG A 173 12.04 -2.02 2.89
N THR A 174 11.23 -2.15 1.85
CA THR A 174 10.73 -3.46 1.43
C THR A 174 11.77 -4.17 0.55
N PRO A 175 11.92 -5.49 0.66
CA PRO A 175 12.74 -6.26 -0.28
C PRO A 175 12.23 -6.09 -1.71
N ARG A 176 13.14 -6.15 -2.69
CA ARG A 176 12.78 -6.03 -4.12
C ARG A 176 11.85 -7.19 -4.52
N GLY A 177 10.73 -6.88 -5.18
CA GLY A 177 10.05 -7.80 -6.10
C GLY A 177 8.69 -8.38 -5.68
N SER A 178 8.18 -8.15 -4.46
CA SER A 178 6.89 -8.72 -4.06
C SER A 178 5.76 -7.68 -3.99
N ALA A 179 4.60 -8.04 -4.55
CA ALA A 179 3.37 -7.25 -4.44
C ALA A 179 2.79 -7.27 -3.03
N LEU A 180 3.01 -8.36 -2.28
CA LEU A 180 2.56 -8.55 -0.91
C LEU A 180 3.63 -9.22 -0.07
N LEU A 181 3.71 -8.83 1.20
CA LEU A 181 4.53 -9.43 2.23
C LEU A 181 3.72 -9.55 3.53
N VAL A 182 3.81 -10.69 4.20
CA VAL A 182 3.27 -10.85 5.56
C VAL A 182 4.45 -10.86 6.51
N LEU A 183 4.46 -9.92 7.44
CA LEU A 183 5.47 -9.80 8.47
C LEU A 183 4.85 -10.23 9.80
N ILE A 184 5.58 -11.04 10.57
CA ILE A 184 5.17 -11.52 11.89
C ILE A 184 6.32 -11.24 12.83
N ARG A 185 6.03 -10.55 13.94
CA ARG A 185 7.01 -10.31 14.99
C ARG A 185 7.35 -11.66 15.62
N SER A 186 8.62 -12.04 15.51
CA SER A 186 9.11 -13.19 16.27
C SER A 186 9.05 -12.82 17.74
N LYS A 187 8.38 -13.63 18.57
CA LYS A 187 8.54 -13.53 20.02
C LYS A 187 10.01 -13.80 20.31
N SER A 188 10.75 -12.75 20.66
CA SER A 188 12.11 -12.93 21.19
C SER A 188 11.98 -13.83 22.41
N ARG A 189 12.60 -15.00 22.35
CA ARG A 189 12.68 -15.94 23.47
C ARG A 189 13.61 -15.41 24.54
#